data_AF-A0A345IGF3-F1
#
_entry.id   AF-A0A345IGF3-F1
#
_cell.length_a   1.000
_cell.length_b   1.000
_cell.length_c   1.000
_cell.angle_alpha   90.00
_cell.angle_beta   90.00
_cell.angle_gamma   90.00
#
_symmetry.space_group_name_H-M   'P 1'
#
loop_
_entity.id
_entity.type
_entity.pdbx_description
1 polymer ?
#
loop_
_entity_poly.entity_id
_entity_poly.type
_entity_poly.pdbx_seq_one_letter_code
_entity_poly.pdbx_strand_id
1 'polypeptide(L)'
;MTAPSPDSDSPVLLTPDGSRTAHNARFGEAYGSRHGARAQAHHVFLEGSGTDTHPAPRVLEIGFGLGVNFRATLANAAARGVLLHYHAYEFDPAPADLLREVAAGGEGADHPLWARVLGAWGHPEGLNEAAGGARLRVDFCDVTTAEGTEAELPQGWATALYLDGFSPTRNPEVWTPDFVARLAGALAPGGVLSTYSAAGHVRRSLQAAGLHVERRPGAPGKRECLRAVKPA
;
A
#
# COMPACT_ATOMS: atom_id res chain seq x y z
N MET A 1 39.12 -24.44 13.53
CA MET A 1 38.39 -24.00 12.33
C MET A 1 36.92 -24.26 12.60
N THR A 2 36.22 -23.30 13.19
CA THR A 2 34.77 -23.33 13.33
C THR A 2 34.18 -23.08 11.96
N ALA A 3 33.38 -24.03 11.47
CA ALA A 3 32.54 -23.83 10.31
C ALA A 3 31.59 -22.64 10.59
N PRO A 4 31.30 -21.79 9.61
CA PRO A 4 30.26 -20.77 9.78
C PRO A 4 28.91 -21.48 9.99
N SER A 5 28.19 -21.09 11.05
CA SER A 5 26.79 -21.45 11.27
C SER A 5 25.92 -20.94 10.12
N PRO A 6 24.85 -21.65 9.71
CA PRO A 6 23.95 -21.23 8.64
C PRO A 6 22.89 -20.26 9.19
N ASP A 7 23.31 -19.07 9.62
CA ASP A 7 22.37 -18.00 10.01
C ASP A 7 22.31 -16.94 8.90
N SER A 8 21.50 -17.20 7.86
CA SER A 8 20.86 -16.14 7.09
C SER A 8 19.65 -16.67 6.31
N ASP A 9 18.59 -17.10 6.99
CA ASP A 9 17.26 -17.15 6.36
C ASP A 9 16.78 -15.70 6.19
N SER A 10 17.20 -15.04 5.11
CA SER A 10 16.68 -13.71 4.78
C SER A 10 15.15 -13.83 4.67
N PRO A 11 14.37 -12.97 5.35
CA PRO A 11 12.92 -12.99 5.23
C PRO A 11 12.44 -12.61 3.82
N VAL A 12 13.35 -12.18 2.94
CA VAL A 12 13.07 -11.72 1.57
C VAL A 12 12.89 -12.90 0.61
N LEU A 13 11.86 -12.79 -0.22
CA LEU A 13 11.45 -13.77 -1.21
C LEU A 13 11.51 -13.13 -2.61
N LEU A 14 12.24 -13.76 -3.53
CA LEU A 14 12.16 -13.43 -4.95
C LEU A 14 10.87 -14.02 -5.53
N THR A 15 10.11 -13.22 -6.25
CA THR A 15 8.86 -13.63 -6.88
C THR A 15 9.06 -13.88 -8.38
N PRO A 16 8.18 -14.62 -9.07
CA PRO A 16 8.34 -14.97 -10.49
C PRO A 16 8.45 -13.79 -11.46
N ASP A 17 7.96 -12.60 -11.09
CA ASP A 17 8.05 -11.40 -11.94
C ASP A 17 9.35 -10.59 -11.74
N GLY A 18 10.29 -11.15 -10.98
CA GLY A 18 11.58 -10.53 -10.65
C GLY A 18 11.54 -9.56 -9.47
N SER A 19 10.36 -9.21 -8.95
CA SER A 19 10.23 -8.37 -7.77
C SER A 19 10.45 -9.17 -6.49
N ARG A 20 10.73 -8.47 -5.39
CA ARG A 20 10.91 -9.06 -4.07
C ARG A 20 9.73 -8.72 -3.17
N THR A 21 9.45 -9.62 -2.22
CA THR A 21 8.56 -9.41 -1.07
C THR A 21 9.28 -9.95 0.17
N ALA A 22 8.68 -9.88 1.35
CA ALA A 22 9.22 -10.54 2.53
C ALA A 22 8.11 -11.19 3.36
N HIS A 23 8.48 -12.17 4.19
CA HIS A 23 7.57 -12.75 5.18
C HIS A 23 7.47 -11.86 6.42
N ASN A 24 6.25 -11.57 6.87
CA ASN A 24 5.97 -10.93 8.14
C ASN A 24 5.65 -12.01 9.19
N ALA A 25 6.50 -12.14 10.22
CA ALA A 25 6.34 -13.15 11.27
C ALA A 25 5.10 -12.94 12.15
N ARG A 26 4.72 -11.68 12.40
CA ARG A 26 3.56 -11.32 13.24
C ARG A 26 2.25 -11.78 12.62
N PHE A 27 2.07 -11.55 11.32
CA PHE A 27 0.84 -11.88 10.60
C PHE A 27 0.90 -13.24 9.90
N GLY A 28 2.08 -13.86 9.81
CA GLY A 28 2.28 -15.19 9.20
C GLY A 28 1.99 -15.20 7.70
N GLU A 29 2.18 -14.06 7.02
CA GLU A 29 1.92 -13.84 5.61
C GLU A 29 3.06 -13.05 4.96
N ALA A 30 3.18 -13.11 3.65
CA ALA A 30 4.08 -12.22 2.92
C ALA A 30 3.46 -10.82 2.77
N TYR A 31 4.28 -9.77 2.81
CA TYR A 31 3.83 -8.38 2.64
C TYR A 31 3.13 -8.17 1.29
N GLY A 32 3.74 -8.62 0.20
CA GLY A 32 3.16 -8.63 -1.15
C GLY A 32 3.04 -10.04 -1.73
N SER A 33 2.30 -10.19 -2.84
CA SER A 33 2.08 -11.47 -3.52
C SER A 33 3.37 -12.22 -3.82
N ARG A 34 3.40 -13.49 -3.44
CA ARG A 34 4.49 -14.44 -3.77
C ARG A 34 4.50 -14.84 -5.25
N HIS A 35 3.44 -14.54 -5.99
CA HIS A 35 3.32 -14.79 -7.43
C HIS A 35 3.78 -13.61 -8.30
N GLY A 36 4.10 -12.48 -7.67
CA GLY A 36 4.55 -11.27 -8.34
C GLY A 36 4.10 -10.04 -7.56
N ALA A 37 4.99 -9.47 -6.74
CA ALA A 37 4.66 -8.31 -5.91
C ALA A 37 4.51 -7.05 -6.77
N ARG A 38 5.38 -6.87 -7.77
CA ARG A 38 5.26 -5.81 -8.77
C ARG A 38 3.98 -5.95 -9.59
N ALA A 39 3.69 -7.15 -10.10
CA ALA A 39 2.50 -7.39 -10.89
C ALA A 39 1.22 -7.08 -10.10
N GLN A 40 1.17 -7.41 -8.80
CA GLN A 40 0.06 -7.00 -7.93
C GLN A 40 -0.01 -5.49 -7.75
N ALA A 41 1.10 -4.81 -7.47
CA ALA A 41 1.16 -3.37 -7.28
C ALA A 41 0.60 -2.60 -8.50
N HIS A 42 1.00 -3.03 -9.70
CA HIS A 42 0.51 -2.44 -10.94
C HIS A 42 -0.97 -2.77 -11.19
N HIS A 43 -1.31 -4.06 -11.25
CA HIS A 43 -2.65 -4.50 -11.68
C HIS A 43 -3.75 -4.15 -10.68
N VAL A 44 -3.52 -4.39 -9.38
CA VAL A 44 -4.55 -4.21 -8.35
C VAL A 44 -4.60 -2.77 -7.89
N PHE A 45 -3.47 -2.09 -7.69
CA PHE A 45 -3.50 -0.78 -7.05
C PHE A 45 -3.38 0.34 -8.05
N LEU A 46 -2.34 0.35 -8.88
CA LEU A 46 -2.09 1.44 -9.81
C LEU A 46 -3.17 1.54 -10.90
N GLU A 47 -3.34 0.49 -11.69
CA GLU A 47 -4.35 0.36 -12.76
C GLU A 47 -5.76 0.10 -12.18
N GLY A 48 -5.82 -0.56 -11.02
CA GLY A 48 -7.07 -0.77 -10.29
C GLY A 48 -7.74 0.53 -9.89
N SER A 49 -6.97 1.47 -9.36
CA SER A 49 -7.49 2.78 -8.95
C SER A 49 -7.59 3.80 -10.09
N GLY A 50 -6.90 3.57 -11.22
CA GLY A 50 -6.74 4.57 -12.29
C GLY A 50 -5.67 5.63 -11.96
N THR A 51 -4.80 5.37 -10.98
CA THR A 51 -3.71 6.27 -10.60
C THR A 51 -2.67 6.40 -11.72
N ASP A 52 -2.48 5.34 -12.51
CA ASP A 52 -1.61 5.29 -13.69
C ASP A 52 -1.97 6.32 -14.78
N THR A 53 -3.19 6.85 -14.77
CA THR A 53 -3.68 7.83 -15.74
C THR A 53 -4.14 9.16 -15.12
N HIS A 54 -4.31 9.23 -13.79
CA HIS A 54 -4.75 10.44 -13.10
C HIS A 54 -3.73 11.59 -13.18
N PRO A 55 -4.11 12.84 -13.54
CA PRO A 55 -3.16 13.93 -13.82
C PRO A 55 -2.46 14.54 -12.59
N ALA A 56 -3.01 14.34 -11.40
CA ALA A 56 -2.44 14.80 -10.13
C ALA A 56 -2.89 13.88 -8.97
N PRO A 57 -2.37 12.64 -8.89
CA PRO A 57 -2.87 11.64 -7.94
C PRO A 57 -2.61 12.03 -6.48
N ARG A 58 -3.65 11.84 -5.66
CA ARG A 58 -3.61 11.88 -4.18
C ARG A 58 -3.94 10.48 -3.69
N VAL A 59 -2.92 9.71 -3.35
CA VAL A 59 -3.05 8.31 -2.96
C VAL A 59 -3.03 8.18 -1.45
N LEU A 60 -4.02 7.49 -0.90
CA LEU A 60 -4.08 7.08 0.49
C LEU A 60 -3.86 5.56 0.59
N GLU A 61 -2.89 5.10 1.37
CA GLU A 61 -2.60 3.68 1.55
C GLU A 61 -2.75 3.24 3.02
N ILE A 62 -3.43 2.12 3.22
CA ILE A 62 -3.52 1.45 4.52
C ILE A 62 -2.65 0.20 4.48
N GLY A 63 -1.55 0.23 5.24
CA GLY A 63 -0.50 -0.79 5.19
C GLY A 63 0.60 -0.45 4.20
N PHE A 64 1.48 0.50 4.53
CA PHE A 64 2.62 0.85 3.67
C PHE A 64 3.55 -0.33 3.40
N GLY A 65 3.70 -1.20 4.42
CA GLY A 65 4.51 -2.40 4.41
C GLY A 65 5.95 -2.11 4.01
N LEU A 66 6.36 -2.67 2.87
CA LEU A 66 7.71 -2.53 2.33
C LEU A 66 7.80 -1.49 1.20
N GLY A 67 6.77 -0.65 1.04
CA GLY A 67 6.71 0.45 0.08
C GLY A 67 6.62 0.02 -1.39
N VAL A 68 6.14 -1.19 -1.69
CA VAL A 68 6.06 -1.70 -3.07
C VAL A 68 5.06 -0.90 -3.89
N ASN A 69 3.84 -0.68 -3.39
CA ASN A 69 2.81 0.11 -4.08
C ASN A 69 3.23 1.57 -4.22
N PHE A 70 3.82 2.14 -3.17
CA PHE A 70 4.39 3.49 -3.20
C PHE A 70 5.44 3.63 -4.29
N ARG A 71 6.43 2.72 -4.36
CA ARG A 71 7.51 2.79 -5.37
C ARG A 71 6.99 2.61 -6.79
N ALA A 72 6.02 1.71 -7.03
CA ALA A 72 5.38 1.57 -8.33
C ALA A 72 4.63 2.85 -8.75
N THR A 73 3.89 3.45 -7.81
CA THR A 73 3.15 4.70 -8.03
C THR A 73 4.11 5.87 -8.27
N LEU A 74 5.18 5.95 -7.50
CA LEU A 74 6.22 6.97 -7.62
C LEU A 74 6.92 6.91 -8.98
N ALA A 75 7.32 5.71 -9.41
CA ALA A 75 7.95 5.50 -10.71
C ALA A 75 7.01 5.89 -11.86
N ASN A 76 5.73 5.51 -11.80
CA ASN A 76 4.73 5.89 -12.79
C ASN A 76 4.52 7.41 -12.86
N ALA A 77 4.32 8.06 -11.71
CA ALA A 77 4.09 9.51 -11.65
C ALA A 77 5.30 10.30 -12.17
N ALA A 78 6.51 9.90 -11.78
CA ALA A 78 7.75 10.52 -12.25
C ALA A 78 7.93 10.37 -13.77
N ALA A 79 7.67 9.17 -14.33
CA ALA A 79 7.75 8.93 -15.77
C ALA A 79 6.76 9.78 -16.58
N ARG A 80 5.61 10.11 -15.99
CA ARG A 80 4.56 10.95 -16.60
C ARG A 80 4.75 12.44 -16.33
N GLY A 81 5.68 12.83 -15.45
CA GLY A 81 5.90 14.21 -15.06
C GLY A 81 4.73 14.85 -14.29
N VAL A 82 3.94 14.05 -13.57
CA VAL A 82 2.78 14.53 -12.79
C VAL A 82 3.12 14.62 -11.31
N LEU A 83 2.46 15.55 -10.61
CA LEU A 83 2.62 15.68 -9.16
C LEU A 83 1.96 14.51 -8.43
N LEU A 84 2.69 13.88 -7.52
CA LEU A 84 2.18 12.82 -6.66
C LEU A 84 2.12 13.29 -5.21
N HIS A 85 0.93 13.21 -4.60
CA HIS A 85 0.79 13.27 -3.16
C HIS A 85 0.41 11.89 -2.64
N TYR A 86 1.21 11.36 -1.72
CA TYR A 86 1.01 10.04 -1.15
C TYR A 86 0.93 10.15 0.38
N HIS A 87 -0.08 9.55 0.97
CA HIS A 87 -0.26 9.46 2.40
C HIS A 87 -0.48 7.99 2.76
N ALA A 88 0.31 7.45 3.67
CA ALA A 88 0.17 6.08 4.11
C ALA A 88 0.13 5.95 5.62
N TYR A 89 -0.45 4.83 6.06
CA TYR A 89 -0.44 4.39 7.45
C TYR A 89 0.31 3.07 7.56
N GLU A 90 1.20 2.97 8.54
CA GLU A 90 1.90 1.73 8.87
C GLU A 90 1.84 1.48 10.38
N PHE A 91 1.29 0.33 10.77
CA PHE A 91 1.11 0.01 12.18
C PHE A 91 2.35 -0.66 12.79
N ASP A 92 3.06 -1.46 12.00
CA ASP A 92 4.18 -2.29 12.45
C ASP A 92 5.37 -2.12 11.48
N PRO A 93 6.04 -0.94 11.51
CA PRO A 93 7.06 -0.60 10.52
C PRO A 93 8.23 -1.59 10.56
N ALA A 94 8.48 -2.23 9.42
CA ALA A 94 9.62 -3.12 9.26
C ALA A 94 10.96 -2.38 9.37
N PRO A 95 12.08 -3.07 9.66
CA PRO A 95 13.40 -2.46 9.63
C PRO A 95 13.72 -1.83 8.27
N ALA A 96 14.35 -0.65 8.26
CA ALA A 96 14.70 0.06 7.03
C ALA A 96 15.58 -0.77 6.07
N ASP A 97 16.41 -1.66 6.61
CA ASP A 97 17.24 -2.58 5.82
C ASP A 97 16.41 -3.56 5.00
N LEU A 98 15.27 -4.03 5.54
CA LEU A 98 14.34 -4.90 4.82
C LEU A 98 13.68 -4.16 3.65
N LEU A 99 13.28 -2.89 3.87
CA LEU A 99 12.77 -2.03 2.82
C LEU A 99 13.82 -1.85 1.70
N ARG A 100 15.08 -1.61 2.08
CA ARG A 100 16.19 -1.45 1.14
C ARG A 100 16.43 -2.71 0.31
N GLU A 101 16.46 -3.88 0.96
CA GLU A 101 16.68 -5.17 0.29
C GLU A 101 15.55 -5.49 -0.69
N VAL A 102 14.29 -5.25 -0.30
CA VAL A 102 13.12 -5.46 -1.17
C VAL A 102 13.10 -4.48 -2.34
N ALA A 103 13.56 -3.24 -2.15
CA ALA A 103 13.64 -2.24 -3.20
C ALA A 103 14.79 -2.47 -4.20
N ALA A 104 15.84 -3.22 -3.83
CA ALA A 104 17.08 -3.29 -4.60
C ALA A 104 16.87 -3.69 -6.07
N GLY A 105 17.25 -2.81 -7.01
CA GLY A 105 17.09 -3.05 -8.46
C GLY A 105 15.63 -3.08 -8.94
N GLY A 106 14.67 -2.71 -8.09
CA GLY A 106 13.27 -2.55 -8.43
C GLY A 106 12.93 -1.13 -8.88
N GLU A 107 11.73 -0.96 -9.41
CA GLU A 107 11.23 0.36 -9.79
C GLU A 107 11.17 1.32 -8.60
N GLY A 108 11.35 2.62 -8.88
CA GLY A 108 11.30 3.67 -7.86
C GLY A 108 12.45 3.67 -6.84
N ALA A 109 13.33 2.65 -6.85
CA ALA A 109 14.42 2.53 -5.88
C ALA A 109 15.48 3.64 -6.00
N ASP A 110 15.76 4.08 -7.22
CA ASP A 110 16.74 5.15 -7.50
C ASP A 110 16.13 6.56 -7.37
N HIS A 111 14.83 6.67 -7.08
CA HIS A 111 14.17 7.97 -6.96
C HIS A 111 14.67 8.70 -5.69
N PRO A 112 15.01 10.00 -5.75
CA PRO A 112 15.56 10.73 -4.60
C PRO A 112 14.65 10.75 -3.37
N LEU A 113 13.33 10.69 -3.58
CA LEU A 113 12.37 10.56 -2.48
C LEU A 113 12.55 9.23 -1.72
N TRP A 114 12.80 8.11 -2.39
CA TRP A 114 12.98 6.82 -1.72
C TRP A 114 14.23 6.80 -0.83
N ALA A 115 15.32 7.44 -1.26
CA ALA A 115 16.50 7.59 -0.43
C ALA A 115 16.21 8.37 0.88
N ARG A 116 15.38 9.42 0.82
CA ARG A 116 14.96 10.17 2.01
C ARG A 116 14.06 9.34 2.92
N VAL A 117 13.13 8.58 2.34
CA VAL A 117 12.30 7.63 3.08
C VAL A 117 13.17 6.66 3.85
N LEU A 118 14.14 5.99 3.21
CA LEU A 118 15.05 5.07 3.89
C LEU A 118 15.88 5.74 5.00
N GLY A 119 16.20 7.04 4.87
CA GLY A 119 16.94 7.79 5.88
C GLY A 119 16.10 8.20 7.10
N ALA A 120 14.80 8.44 6.91
CA ALA A 120 13.86 8.84 7.96
C ALA A 120 12.99 7.69 8.50
N TRP A 121 13.09 6.49 7.92
CA TRP A 121 12.22 5.37 8.25
C TRP A 121 12.42 4.89 9.69
N GLY A 122 11.30 4.63 10.38
CA GLY A 122 11.30 4.13 11.76
C GLY A 122 11.35 5.20 12.85
N HIS A 123 11.37 6.50 12.49
CA HIS A 123 11.17 7.56 13.49
C HIS A 123 9.75 7.51 14.07
N PRO A 124 9.55 7.60 15.40
CA PRO A 124 8.25 7.36 16.03
C PRO A 124 7.16 8.34 15.62
N GLU A 125 7.52 9.54 15.14
CA GLU A 125 6.57 10.55 14.66
C GLU A 125 6.13 10.35 13.21
N GLY A 126 6.56 9.25 12.56
CA GLY A 126 6.35 9.04 11.13
C GLY A 126 7.36 9.82 10.28
N LEU A 127 6.99 10.07 9.03
CA LEU A 127 7.81 10.85 8.09
C LEU A 127 6.96 11.71 7.16
N ASN A 128 7.53 12.82 6.69
CA ASN A 128 6.93 13.69 5.68
C ASN A 128 8.02 14.24 4.76
N GLU A 129 8.20 13.59 3.62
CA GLU A 129 9.30 13.82 2.70
C GLU A 129 8.79 14.27 1.33
N ALA A 130 9.58 15.09 0.63
CA ALA A 130 9.24 15.53 -0.72
C ALA A 130 10.48 15.72 -1.61
N ALA A 131 10.47 15.11 -2.78
CA ALA A 131 11.51 15.25 -3.79
C ALA A 131 10.97 14.85 -5.17
N GLY A 132 11.53 15.40 -6.25
CA GLY A 132 11.25 14.95 -7.62
C GLY A 132 9.78 15.03 -8.05
N GLY A 133 9.03 16.03 -7.59
CA GLY A 133 7.61 16.17 -7.91
C GLY A 133 6.66 15.25 -7.11
N ALA A 134 7.19 14.54 -6.11
CA ALA A 134 6.40 13.70 -5.22
C ALA A 134 6.54 14.14 -3.75
N ARG A 135 5.46 13.97 -2.99
CA ARG A 135 5.42 14.09 -1.53
C ARG A 135 4.88 12.79 -0.93
N LEU A 136 5.50 12.31 0.13
CA LEU A 136 5.05 11.18 0.94
C LEU A 136 4.92 11.60 2.40
N ARG A 137 3.76 11.37 3.00
CA ARG A 137 3.57 11.29 4.45
C ARG A 137 3.34 9.83 4.84
N VAL A 138 4.02 9.34 5.88
CA VAL A 138 3.67 8.06 6.52
C VAL A 138 3.47 8.29 8.00
N ASP A 139 2.29 7.96 8.51
CA ASP A 139 2.01 7.94 9.93
C ASP A 139 2.24 6.53 10.48
N PHE A 140 3.08 6.41 11.51
CA PHE A 140 3.33 5.14 12.19
C PHE A 140 2.37 4.96 13.37
N CYS A 141 1.18 4.43 13.07
CA CYS A 141 0.13 4.25 14.08
C CYS A 141 -0.89 3.18 13.66
N ASP A 142 -1.72 2.80 14.63
CA ASP A 142 -2.96 2.08 14.34
C ASP A 142 -4.03 3.08 13.88
N VAL A 143 -4.17 3.21 12.56
CA VAL A 143 -5.17 4.09 11.94
C VAL A 143 -6.62 3.73 12.31
N THR A 144 -6.88 2.48 12.73
CA THR A 144 -8.22 2.05 13.13
C THR A 144 -8.68 2.73 14.43
N THR A 145 -7.74 3.24 15.24
CA THR A 145 -8.03 3.94 16.50
C THR A 145 -7.69 5.44 16.47
N ALA A 146 -7.25 5.97 15.32
CA ALA A 146 -6.74 7.35 15.18
C ALA A 146 -7.82 8.46 15.02
N GLU A 147 -9.11 8.15 15.16
CA GLU A 147 -10.18 9.15 15.05
C GLU A 147 -10.05 10.24 16.13
N GLY A 148 -10.17 11.52 15.74
CA GLY A 148 -10.00 12.66 16.65
C GLY A 148 -8.53 12.96 17.02
N THR A 149 -7.57 12.38 16.31
CA THR A 149 -6.13 12.63 16.49
C THR A 149 -5.51 13.31 15.26
N GLU A 150 -4.25 13.76 15.37
CA GLU A 150 -3.51 14.34 14.24
C GLU A 150 -3.23 13.34 13.10
N ALA A 151 -3.37 12.04 13.38
CA ALA A 151 -3.23 10.96 12.41
C ALA A 151 -4.59 10.50 11.85
N GLU A 152 -5.68 11.26 12.05
CA GLU A 152 -6.98 10.92 11.48
C GLU A 152 -6.95 10.88 9.94
N LEU A 153 -7.75 9.98 9.36
CA LEU A 153 -7.91 9.83 7.92
C LEU A 153 -8.35 11.16 7.27
N PRO A 154 -7.69 11.61 6.18
CA PRO A 154 -8.05 12.87 5.54
C PRO A 154 -9.38 12.73 4.77
N GLN A 155 -10.41 13.47 5.20
CA GLN A 155 -11.75 13.41 4.59
C GLN A 155 -11.80 14.02 3.18
N GLY A 156 -12.44 13.34 2.24
CA GLY A 156 -12.67 13.87 0.89
C GLY A 156 -11.39 14.13 0.07
N TRP A 157 -10.26 13.56 0.46
CA TRP A 157 -8.95 13.91 -0.08
C TRP A 157 -8.44 12.94 -1.15
N ALA A 158 -8.63 11.64 -0.94
CA ALA A 158 -7.97 10.62 -1.75
C ALA A 158 -8.64 10.47 -3.13
N THR A 159 -7.88 10.65 -4.21
CA THR A 159 -8.34 10.27 -5.56
C THR A 159 -8.24 8.76 -5.76
N ALA A 160 -7.31 8.13 -5.04
CA ALA A 160 -7.16 6.68 -4.98
C ALA A 160 -6.89 6.24 -3.53
N LEU A 161 -7.46 5.10 -3.13
CA LEU A 161 -7.23 4.48 -1.83
C LEU A 161 -6.78 3.03 -2.02
N TYR A 162 -5.58 2.70 -1.55
CA TYR A 162 -5.02 1.36 -1.55
C TYR A 162 -5.30 0.72 -0.19
N LEU A 163 -6.25 -0.21 -0.13
CA LEU A 163 -6.49 -0.99 1.07
C LEU A 163 -5.66 -2.28 0.97
N ASP A 164 -4.44 -2.23 1.51
CA ASP A 164 -3.41 -3.27 1.41
C ASP A 164 -2.91 -3.77 2.77
N GLY A 165 -3.83 -3.96 3.71
CA GLY A 165 -3.52 -4.72 4.92
C GLY A 165 -3.30 -6.21 4.63
N PHE A 166 -2.70 -6.92 5.59
CA PHE A 166 -2.74 -8.39 5.61
C PHE A 166 -4.17 -8.92 5.52
N SER A 167 -4.31 -10.20 5.15
CA SER A 167 -5.61 -10.75 4.75
C SER A 167 -6.68 -10.55 5.82
N PRO A 168 -7.98 -10.49 5.46
CA PRO A 168 -9.04 -10.27 6.44
C PRO A 168 -9.08 -11.27 7.60
N THR A 169 -8.49 -12.45 7.41
CA THR A 169 -8.33 -13.46 8.46
C THR A 169 -7.16 -13.20 9.40
N ARG A 170 -6.13 -12.47 8.96
CA ARG A 170 -4.90 -12.20 9.72
C ARG A 170 -4.86 -10.81 10.35
N ASN A 171 -5.47 -9.82 9.72
CA ASN A 171 -5.53 -8.44 10.21
C ASN A 171 -6.97 -7.92 10.08
N PRO A 172 -7.96 -8.51 10.78
CA PRO A 172 -9.39 -8.21 10.62
C PRO A 172 -9.77 -6.75 10.89
N GLU A 173 -8.99 -6.03 11.70
CA GLU A 173 -9.26 -4.69 12.19
C GLU A 173 -9.43 -3.67 11.05
N VAL A 174 -8.60 -3.77 10.00
CA VAL A 174 -8.66 -2.90 8.82
C VAL A 174 -9.75 -3.28 7.80
N TRP A 175 -10.55 -4.32 8.08
CA TRP A 175 -11.62 -4.79 7.21
C TRP A 175 -13.01 -4.71 7.85
N THR A 176 -13.11 -4.15 9.05
CA THR A 176 -14.38 -3.98 9.75
C THR A 176 -15.31 -3.03 8.97
N PRO A 177 -16.64 -3.22 9.02
CA PRO A 177 -17.58 -2.32 8.37
C PRO A 177 -17.39 -0.85 8.76
N ASP A 178 -17.16 -0.57 10.05
CA ASP A 178 -16.99 0.79 10.56
C ASP A 178 -15.72 1.44 10.01
N PHE A 179 -14.61 0.71 9.98
CA PHE A 179 -13.38 1.24 9.41
C PHE A 179 -13.50 1.42 7.89
N VAL A 180 -14.14 0.49 7.17
CA VAL A 180 -14.41 0.64 5.73
C VAL A 180 -15.28 1.86 5.43
N ALA A 181 -16.25 2.19 6.30
CA ALA A 181 -17.04 3.41 6.18
C ALA A 181 -16.19 4.68 6.32
N ARG A 182 -15.22 4.69 7.26
CA ARG A 182 -14.25 5.79 7.40
C ARG A 182 -13.36 5.92 6.16
N LEU A 183 -12.91 4.82 5.57
CA LEU A 183 -12.17 4.83 4.30
C LEU A 183 -12.98 5.41 3.14
N ALA A 184 -14.29 5.10 3.06
CA ALA A 184 -15.17 5.72 2.07
C ALA A 184 -15.32 7.24 2.29
N GLY A 185 -15.29 7.71 3.54
CA GLY A 185 -15.22 9.14 3.88
C GLY A 185 -13.96 9.82 3.35
N ALA A 186 -12.82 9.13 3.41
CA ALA A 186 -11.52 9.65 2.98
C ALA A 186 -11.38 9.84 1.45
N LEU A 187 -12.13 9.09 0.65
CA LEU A 187 -12.17 9.26 -0.80
C LEU A 187 -12.77 10.63 -1.20
N ALA A 188 -12.15 11.30 -2.16
CA ALA A 188 -12.76 12.42 -2.88
C ALA A 188 -13.96 11.93 -3.73
N PRO A 189 -14.89 12.81 -4.13
CA PRO A 189 -15.91 12.47 -5.13
C PRO A 189 -15.27 11.91 -6.40
N GLY A 190 -15.78 10.79 -6.91
CA GLY A 190 -15.18 10.04 -8.03
C GLY A 190 -13.90 9.25 -7.68
N GLY A 191 -13.42 9.33 -6.44
CA GLY A 191 -12.25 8.60 -5.97
C GLY A 191 -12.46 7.09 -5.95
N VAL A 192 -11.36 6.34 -6.07
CA VAL A 192 -11.40 4.89 -6.26
C VAL A 192 -10.62 4.16 -5.17
N LEU A 193 -11.28 3.29 -4.43
CA LEU A 193 -10.63 2.32 -3.56
C LEU A 193 -10.34 1.04 -4.34
N SER A 194 -9.14 0.49 -4.19
CA SER A 194 -8.83 -0.85 -4.69
C SER A 194 -8.11 -1.70 -3.66
N THR A 195 -8.35 -3.01 -3.73
CA THR A 195 -7.78 -3.99 -2.81
C THR A 195 -7.67 -5.36 -3.48
N TYR A 196 -6.64 -6.13 -3.10
CA TYR A 196 -6.48 -7.51 -3.58
C TYR A 196 -7.53 -8.45 -2.98
N SER A 197 -8.12 -8.08 -1.84
CA SER A 197 -9.07 -8.93 -1.13
C SER A 197 -10.40 -8.98 -1.88
N ALA A 198 -10.85 -10.18 -2.25
CA ALA A 198 -12.18 -10.44 -2.82
C ALA A 198 -13.14 -11.06 -1.79
N ALA A 199 -12.85 -10.93 -0.50
CA ALA A 199 -13.67 -11.53 0.55
C ALA A 199 -15.10 -10.95 0.54
N GLY A 200 -16.10 -11.84 0.68
CA GLY A 200 -17.50 -11.45 0.54
C GLY A 200 -17.95 -10.40 1.57
N HIS A 201 -17.40 -10.42 2.79
CA HIS A 201 -17.73 -9.40 3.80
C HIS A 201 -17.14 -8.04 3.45
N VAL A 202 -15.88 -7.98 2.97
CA VAL A 202 -15.24 -6.73 2.51
C VAL A 202 -16.07 -6.07 1.42
N ARG A 203 -16.51 -6.84 0.42
CA ARG A 203 -17.40 -6.34 -0.63
C ARG A 203 -18.70 -5.76 -0.07
N ARG A 204 -19.36 -6.45 0.86
CA ARG A 204 -20.61 -5.97 1.46
C ARG A 204 -20.39 -4.70 2.28
N SER A 205 -19.28 -4.61 3.02
CA SER A 205 -18.91 -3.41 3.77
C SER A 205 -18.70 -2.21 2.85
N LEU A 206 -17.98 -2.39 1.73
CA LEU A 206 -17.77 -1.33 0.73
C LEU A 206 -19.10 -0.85 0.11
N GLN A 207 -20.00 -1.79 -0.19
CA GLN A 207 -21.33 -1.45 -0.70
C GLN A 207 -22.18 -0.71 0.34
N ALA A 208 -22.16 -1.16 1.59
CA ALA A 208 -22.87 -0.54 2.70
C ALA A 208 -22.33 0.88 3.01
N ALA A 209 -21.04 1.12 2.75
CA ALA A 209 -20.41 2.44 2.82
C ALA A 209 -20.76 3.36 1.64
N GLY A 210 -21.67 2.95 0.75
CA GLY A 210 -22.14 3.77 -0.37
C GLY A 210 -21.25 3.77 -1.60
N LEU A 211 -20.26 2.86 -1.69
CA LEU A 211 -19.39 2.76 -2.86
C LEU A 211 -19.99 1.84 -3.93
N HIS A 212 -19.74 2.17 -5.19
CA HIS A 212 -20.06 1.30 -6.32
C HIS A 212 -18.94 0.27 -6.50
N VAL A 213 -19.21 -0.97 -6.12
CA VAL A 213 -18.20 -2.05 -6.09
C VAL A 213 -18.30 -2.96 -7.30
N GLU A 214 -17.17 -3.18 -7.95
CA GLU A 214 -17.00 -4.16 -9.02
C GLU A 214 -15.92 -5.19 -8.67
N ARG A 215 -16.06 -6.39 -9.23
CA ARG A 215 -15.01 -7.41 -9.20
C ARG A 215 -14.19 -7.29 -10.47
N ARG A 216 -12.87 -7.31 -10.32
CA ARG A 216 -11.93 -7.36 -11.45
C ARG A 216 -11.17 -8.69 -11.40
N PRO A 217 -10.62 -9.17 -12.54
CA PRO A 217 -9.68 -10.27 -12.53
C PRO A 217 -8.54 -9.99 -11.54
N GLY A 218 -8.11 -10.98 -10.77
CA GLY A 218 -6.99 -10.82 -9.84
C GLY A 218 -5.63 -10.74 -10.57
N ALA A 219 -4.62 -10.26 -9.85
CA ALA A 219 -3.22 -10.41 -10.27
C ALA A 219 -2.78 -11.89 -10.30
N PRO A 220 -1.61 -12.25 -10.87
CA PRO A 220 -1.14 -13.63 -10.93
C PRO A 220 -1.30 -14.38 -9.59
N GLY A 221 -1.88 -15.57 -9.66
CA GLY A 221 -2.17 -16.40 -8.47
C GLY A 221 -3.44 -16.03 -7.69
N LYS A 222 -4.20 -15.00 -8.10
CA LYS A 222 -5.49 -14.63 -7.51
C LYS A 222 -6.60 -14.64 -8.56
N ARG A 223 -7.81 -15.06 -8.18
CA ARG A 223 -8.96 -15.14 -9.11
C ARG A 223 -9.60 -13.77 -9.36
N GLU A 224 -9.86 -13.05 -8.28
CA GLU A 224 -10.57 -11.77 -8.30
C GLU A 224 -9.90 -10.79 -7.34
N CYS A 225 -10.06 -9.50 -7.61
CA CYS A 225 -9.82 -8.38 -6.69
C CYS A 225 -11.02 -7.41 -6.72
N LEU A 226 -11.04 -6.43 -5.83
CA LEU A 226 -12.14 -5.46 -5.75
C LEU A 226 -11.68 -4.05 -6.14
N ARG A 227 -12.58 -3.38 -6.84
CA ARG A 227 -12.51 -1.94 -7.13
C ARG A 227 -13.83 -1.31 -6.69
N ALA A 228 -13.76 -0.18 -5.99
CA ALA A 228 -14.92 0.50 -5.43
C ALA A 228 -14.83 2.00 -5.70
N VAL A 229 -15.84 2.57 -6.35
CA VAL A 229 -15.85 3.98 -6.75
C VAL A 229 -16.78 4.77 -5.84
N LYS A 230 -16.32 5.91 -5.32
CA LYS A 230 -17.17 6.88 -4.62
C LYS A 230 -17.98 7.67 -5.65
N PRO A 231 -19.33 7.70 -5.55
CA PRO A 231 -20.14 8.54 -6.41
C PRO A 231 -19.67 10.01 -6.38
N ALA A 232 -19.82 10.69 -7.51
CA ALA A 232 -19.50 12.11 -7.66
C ALA A 232 -20.50 13.02 -6.93
#